data_AF-A0A3A0FUY5-F1
#
_entry.id   AF-A0A3A0FUY5-F1
#
_cell.length_a   1.000
_cell.length_b   1.000
_cell.length_c   1.000
_cell.angle_alpha   90.00
_cell.angle_beta   90.00
_cell.angle_gamma   90.00
#
_symmetry.space_group_name_H-M   'P 1'
#
loop_
_entity.id
_entity.type
_entity.pdbx_description
1 polymer ?
#
loop_
_entity_poly.entity_id
_entity_poly.type
_entity_poly.pdbx_seq_one_letter_code
_entity_poly.pdbx_strand_id
1 'polypeptide(L)'
;MSEAEAGRAALRRALAPRLGRLGTPLELIAEDVVGEEDATIDWIAASSDGAAWVVLVEPLAAEHELLVRALAQRAWVAARVADWCKLAPSLSLRSEIEPRLLLVAREFDRMLRIAAREASADPIRLARWSGDAEQPDLELLEPLPRVRRPAPALPPAAPRALASVFRTGLTEADLTG
;
A
#
# COMPACT_ATOMS: atom_id res chain seq x y z
N MET A 1 -1.70 -20.00 19.84
CA MET A 1 -2.42 -19.23 18.82
C MET A 1 -3.58 -18.55 19.50
N SER A 2 -3.59 -17.22 19.56
CA SER A 2 -4.67 -16.47 20.21
C SER A 2 -5.95 -16.51 19.37
N GLU A 3 -7.11 -16.27 19.97
CA GLU A 3 -8.39 -16.18 19.26
C GLU A 3 -8.36 -15.11 18.15
N ALA A 4 -7.63 -14.02 18.39
CA ALA A 4 -7.39 -12.96 17.41
C ALA A 4 -6.58 -13.45 16.19
N GLU A 5 -5.54 -14.28 16.40
CA GLU A 5 -4.77 -14.89 15.32
C GLU A 5 -5.60 -15.88 14.50
N ALA A 6 -6.42 -16.69 15.17
CA ALA A 6 -7.33 -17.63 14.50
C ALA A 6 -8.36 -16.88 13.63
N GLY A 7 -8.93 -15.79 14.15
CA GLY A 7 -9.84 -14.92 13.40
C GLY A 7 -9.17 -14.25 12.20
N ARG A 8 -7.93 -13.77 12.35
CA ARG A 8 -7.12 -13.22 11.26
C ARG A 8 -6.85 -14.25 10.16
N ALA A 9 -6.47 -15.47 10.54
CA ALA A 9 -6.22 -16.55 9.59
C ALA A 9 -7.48 -16.99 8.83
N ALA A 10 -8.66 -16.98 9.49
CA ALA A 10 -9.94 -17.24 8.84
C ALA A 10 -10.28 -16.14 7.82
N LEU A 11 -10.21 -14.88 8.24
CA LEU A 11 -10.45 -13.72 7.38
C LEU A 11 -9.55 -13.75 6.14
N ARG A 12 -8.25 -14.00 6.33
CA ARG A 12 -7.29 -14.06 5.23
C ARG A 12 -7.66 -15.13 4.20
N ARG A 13 -7.91 -16.36 4.65
CA ARG A 13 -8.34 -17.46 3.76
C ARG A 13 -9.61 -17.09 2.98
N ALA A 14 -10.54 -16.40 3.61
CA ALA A 14 -11.76 -15.95 2.96
C ALA A 14 -11.53 -14.79 1.97
N LEU A 15 -10.57 -13.89 2.23
CA LEU A 15 -10.22 -12.78 1.36
C LEU A 15 -9.38 -13.18 0.14
N ALA A 16 -8.50 -14.18 0.26
CA ALA A 16 -7.61 -14.63 -0.82
C ALA A 16 -8.29 -14.80 -2.19
N PRO A 17 -9.41 -15.54 -2.34
CA PRO A 17 -10.08 -15.72 -3.64
C PRO A 17 -10.73 -14.43 -4.20
N ARG A 18 -10.85 -13.37 -3.39
CA ARG A 18 -11.48 -12.10 -3.76
C ARG A 18 -10.48 -11.05 -4.21
N LEU A 19 -9.18 -11.22 -3.92
CA LEU A 19 -8.13 -10.29 -4.35
C LEU A 19 -8.10 -10.11 -5.88
N GLY A 20 -8.35 -11.17 -6.64
CA GLY A 20 -8.43 -11.12 -8.11
C GLY A 20 -9.57 -10.26 -8.66
N ARG A 21 -10.52 -9.82 -7.82
CA ARG A 21 -11.68 -9.00 -8.21
C ARG A 21 -11.42 -7.49 -8.08
N LEU A 22 -10.29 -7.06 -7.53
CA LEU A 22 -10.00 -5.64 -7.21
C LEU A 22 -9.59 -4.79 -8.43
N GLY A 23 -10.19 -5.02 -9.59
CA GLY A 23 -9.96 -4.27 -10.83
C GLY A 23 -8.60 -4.53 -11.51
N THR A 24 -7.66 -5.21 -10.85
CA THR A 24 -6.45 -5.75 -11.45
C THR A 24 -6.35 -7.21 -11.06
N PRO A 25 -6.34 -8.16 -12.02
CA PRO A 25 -6.17 -9.56 -11.68
C PRO A 25 -4.80 -9.74 -11.01
N LEU A 26 -4.82 -10.17 -9.75
CA LEU A 26 -3.64 -10.47 -8.96
C LEU A 26 -3.52 -11.99 -8.87
N GLU A 27 -2.38 -12.53 -9.31
CA GLU A 27 -1.99 -13.91 -9.15
C GLU A 27 -1.20 -14.06 -7.85
N LEU A 28 -1.68 -14.88 -6.90
CA LEU A 28 -0.96 -15.13 -5.65
C LEU A 28 0.30 -15.95 -5.92
N ILE A 29 1.44 -15.44 -5.44
CA ILE A 29 2.76 -16.06 -5.57
C ILE A 29 3.16 -16.76 -4.28
N ALA A 30 2.93 -16.08 -3.15
CA ALA A 30 3.32 -16.56 -1.84
C ALA A 30 2.35 -16.03 -0.76
N GLU A 31 2.24 -16.80 0.32
CA GLU A 31 1.46 -16.46 1.51
C GLU A 31 2.36 -16.57 2.74
N ASP A 32 2.07 -15.82 3.81
CA ASP A 32 2.80 -15.89 5.08
C ASP A 32 4.32 -15.68 4.92
N VAL A 33 4.72 -14.71 4.10
CA VAL A 33 6.13 -14.44 3.85
C VAL A 33 6.73 -13.71 5.05
N VAL A 34 7.80 -14.25 5.62
CA VAL A 34 8.57 -13.57 6.67
C VAL A 34 9.39 -12.46 6.02
N GLY A 35 9.06 -11.22 6.36
CA GLY A 35 9.62 -10.02 5.77
C GLY A 35 10.69 -9.36 6.64
N GLU A 36 10.75 -8.04 6.60
CA GLU A 36 11.65 -7.23 7.43
C GLU A 36 11.32 -7.37 8.92
N GLU A 37 12.33 -7.48 9.78
CA GLU A 37 12.21 -7.63 11.25
C GLU A 37 11.26 -8.76 11.69
N ASP A 38 11.30 -9.90 11.01
CA ASP A 38 10.43 -11.06 11.25
C ASP A 38 8.92 -10.78 11.11
N ALA A 39 8.53 -9.60 10.61
CA ALA A 39 7.14 -9.25 10.40
C ALA A 39 6.57 -10.00 9.19
N THR A 40 5.35 -10.51 9.33
CA THR A 40 4.68 -11.29 8.28
C THR A 40 4.05 -10.38 7.22
N ILE A 41 4.32 -10.69 5.95
CA ILE A 41 3.56 -10.23 4.80
C ILE A 41 2.48 -11.27 4.51
N ASP A 42 1.22 -10.84 4.50
CA ASP A 42 0.11 -11.77 4.33
C ASP A 42 0.14 -12.43 2.94
N TRP A 43 0.36 -11.65 1.88
CA TRP A 43 0.58 -12.18 0.53
C TRP A 43 1.57 -11.37 -0.32
N ILE A 44 2.21 -12.08 -1.24
CA ILE A 44 2.86 -11.53 -2.42
C ILE A 44 2.08 -11.97 -3.65
N ALA A 45 1.75 -11.03 -4.54
CA ALA A 45 1.06 -11.32 -5.79
C ALA A 45 1.77 -10.70 -7.01
N ALA A 46 1.52 -11.23 -8.20
CA ALA A 46 1.87 -10.60 -9.48
C ALA A 46 0.63 -9.98 -10.11
N SER A 47 0.77 -8.78 -10.68
CA SER A 47 -0.17 -8.28 -11.69
C SER A 47 0.28 -8.63 -13.11
N SER A 48 -0.64 -8.53 -14.07
CA SER A 48 -0.39 -8.83 -15.48
C SER A 48 0.67 -7.97 -16.16
N ASP A 49 1.00 -6.80 -15.62
CA ASP A 49 2.11 -5.94 -16.08
C ASP A 49 3.48 -6.35 -15.51
N GLY A 50 3.49 -7.37 -14.63
CA GLY A 50 4.64 -7.94 -13.96
C GLY A 50 5.09 -7.23 -12.69
N ALA A 51 4.30 -6.28 -12.17
CA ALA A 51 4.57 -5.70 -10.87
C ALA A 51 4.30 -6.70 -9.74
N ALA A 52 5.21 -6.77 -8.76
CA ALA A 52 4.93 -7.44 -7.49
C ALA A 52 3.98 -6.58 -6.64
N TRP A 53 3.05 -7.21 -5.94
CA TRP A 53 2.14 -6.58 -5.00
C TRP A 53 2.39 -7.16 -3.61
N VAL A 54 2.70 -6.28 -2.66
CA VAL A 54 2.75 -6.61 -1.24
C VAL A 54 1.38 -6.34 -0.66
N VAL A 55 0.71 -7.39 -0.18
CA VAL A 55 -0.63 -7.31 0.37
C VAL A 55 -0.58 -7.51 1.87
N LEU A 56 -1.09 -6.53 2.61
CA LEU A 56 -1.21 -6.60 4.07
C LEU A 56 -2.67 -6.49 4.49
N VAL A 57 -3.09 -7.33 5.42
CA VAL A 57 -4.44 -7.38 5.99
C VAL A 57 -4.40 -6.94 7.44
N GLU A 58 -5.20 -5.94 7.77
CA GLU A 58 -5.47 -5.51 9.13
C GLU A 58 -6.93 -5.87 9.48
N PRO A 59 -7.18 -6.82 10.41
CA PRO A 59 -8.54 -7.20 10.80
C PRO A 59 -9.33 -6.07 11.46
N LEU A 60 -8.64 -5.07 12.01
CA LEU A 60 -9.26 -3.93 12.70
C LEU A 60 -9.17 -2.66 11.86
N ALA A 61 -9.36 -1.52 12.51
CA ALA A 61 -9.08 -0.22 11.91
C ALA A 61 -7.58 -0.10 11.65
N ALA A 62 -7.22 0.30 10.43
CA ALA A 62 -5.86 0.55 10.05
C ALA A 62 -5.44 1.97 10.43
N GLU A 63 -4.36 2.04 11.20
CA GLU A 63 -3.68 3.28 11.56
C GLU A 63 -2.37 3.42 10.77
N HIS A 64 -1.69 4.56 10.96
CA HIS A 64 -0.42 4.92 10.34
C HIS A 64 0.66 3.83 10.44
N GLU A 65 0.68 3.04 11.52
CA GLU A 65 1.63 1.93 11.69
C GLU A 65 1.53 0.90 10.57
N LEU A 66 0.33 0.63 10.04
CA LEU A 66 0.16 -0.27 8.90
C LEU A 66 0.89 0.25 7.66
N LEU A 67 0.85 1.56 7.42
CA LEU A 67 1.53 2.18 6.29
C LEU A 67 3.04 2.14 6.44
N VAL A 68 3.57 2.44 7.64
CA VAL A 68 5.01 2.34 7.92
C VAL A 68 5.50 0.92 7.70
N ARG A 69 4.78 -0.07 8.26
CA ARG A 69 5.05 -1.50 8.04
C ARG A 69 5.02 -1.84 6.55
N ALA A 70 4.00 -1.40 5.83
CA ALA A 70 3.88 -1.66 4.40
C ALA A 70 5.07 -1.12 3.59
N LEU A 71 5.51 0.10 3.87
CA LEU A 71 6.66 0.70 3.20
C LEU A 71 7.96 -0.07 3.49
N ALA A 72 8.17 -0.50 4.74
CA ALA A 72 9.31 -1.35 5.09
C ALA A 72 9.27 -2.68 4.32
N GLN A 73 8.12 -3.34 4.28
CA GLN A 73 7.95 -4.60 3.55
C GLN A 73 8.12 -4.42 2.04
N ARG A 74 7.66 -3.30 1.47
CA ARG A 74 7.88 -2.97 0.07
C ARG A 74 9.36 -2.90 -0.26
N ALA A 75 10.14 -2.21 0.56
CA ALA A 75 11.59 -2.09 0.38
C ALA A 75 12.29 -3.46 0.49
N TRP A 76 11.88 -4.26 1.48
CA TRP A 76 12.38 -5.63 1.65
C TRP A 76 12.12 -6.52 0.43
N VAL A 77 10.90 -6.43 -0.13
CA VAL A 77 10.50 -7.16 -1.35
C VAL A 77 11.27 -6.65 -2.56
N ALA A 78 11.39 -5.33 -2.72
CA ALA A 78 12.09 -4.70 -3.85
C ALA A 78 13.53 -5.21 -3.99
N ALA A 79 14.23 -5.39 -2.86
CA ALA A 79 15.58 -5.94 -2.84
C ALA A 79 15.67 -7.41 -3.28
N ARG A 80 14.55 -8.14 -3.32
CA ARG A 80 14.50 -9.60 -3.55
C ARG A 80 13.81 -10.01 -4.85
N VAL A 81 13.01 -9.14 -5.47
CA VAL A 81 12.28 -9.48 -6.71
C VAL A 81 13.22 -10.03 -7.79
N ALA A 82 14.40 -9.44 -7.95
CA ALA A 82 15.39 -9.91 -8.93
C ALA A 82 15.86 -11.35 -8.69
N ASP A 83 15.97 -11.77 -7.43
CA ASP A 83 16.35 -13.13 -7.09
C ASP A 83 15.18 -14.11 -7.24
N TRP A 84 13.96 -13.69 -6.92
CA TRP A 84 12.76 -14.49 -7.18
C TRP A 84 12.57 -14.76 -8.67
N CYS A 85 12.80 -13.78 -9.54
CA CYS A 85 12.76 -13.96 -10.99
C CYS A 85 13.79 -15.00 -11.49
N LYS A 86 14.95 -15.10 -10.84
CA LYS A 86 15.97 -16.12 -11.17
C LYS A 86 15.57 -17.51 -10.67
N LEU A 87 15.05 -17.59 -9.44
CA LEU A 87 14.72 -18.85 -8.78
C LEU A 87 13.44 -19.48 -9.33
N ALA A 88 12.48 -18.65 -9.74
CA ALA A 88 11.21 -19.09 -10.30
C ALA A 88 10.87 -18.24 -11.54
N PRO A 89 11.50 -18.52 -12.70
CA PRO A 89 11.29 -17.75 -13.94
C PRO A 89 9.85 -17.84 -14.49
N SER A 90 9.06 -18.81 -14.02
CA SER A 90 7.64 -18.94 -14.35
C SER A 90 6.76 -17.92 -13.63
N LEU A 91 7.28 -17.23 -12.59
CA LEU A 91 6.58 -16.11 -11.98
C LEU A 91 6.56 -14.97 -12.99
N SER A 92 5.37 -14.44 -13.28
CA SER A 92 5.16 -13.32 -14.21
C SER A 92 5.70 -11.99 -13.67
N LEU A 93 6.76 -11.99 -12.84
CA LEU A 93 7.35 -10.82 -12.21
C LEU A 93 8.43 -10.17 -13.08
N ARG A 94 8.56 -8.85 -12.96
CA ARG A 94 9.58 -8.04 -13.62
C ARG A 94 10.36 -7.25 -12.58
N SER A 95 11.65 -7.54 -12.46
CA SER A 95 12.51 -6.96 -11.41
C SER A 95 12.77 -5.46 -11.55
N GLU A 96 12.56 -4.89 -12.73
CA GLU A 96 12.70 -3.47 -13.01
C GLU A 96 11.47 -2.66 -12.58
N ILE A 97 10.38 -3.32 -12.19
CA ILE A 97 9.15 -2.67 -11.74
C ILE A 97 9.16 -2.66 -10.21
N GLU A 98 9.01 -1.46 -9.64
CA GLU A 98 8.93 -1.31 -8.19
C GLU A 98 7.68 -2.02 -7.63
N PRO A 99 7.81 -2.77 -6.51
CA PRO A 99 6.66 -3.40 -5.87
C PRO A 99 5.60 -2.39 -5.44
N ARG A 100 4.34 -2.81 -5.54
CA ARG A 100 3.15 -2.01 -5.22
C ARG A 100 2.57 -2.46 -3.89
N LEU A 101 1.76 -1.59 -3.28
CA LEU A 101 1.14 -1.90 -1.98
C LEU A 101 -0.37 -2.03 -2.12
N LEU A 102 -0.92 -3.09 -1.53
CA LEU A 102 -2.35 -3.22 -1.28
C LEU A 102 -2.59 -3.40 0.21
N LEU A 103 -3.21 -2.40 0.84
CA LEU A 103 -3.58 -2.46 2.25
C LEU A 103 -5.06 -2.81 2.34
N VAL A 104 -5.38 -3.83 3.13
CA VAL A 104 -6.75 -4.32 3.32
C VAL A 104 -7.13 -4.12 4.78
N ALA A 105 -8.20 -3.38 5.06
CA ALA A 105 -8.66 -3.14 6.44
C ALA A 105 -10.18 -2.95 6.51
N ARG A 106 -10.77 -2.96 7.70
CA ARG A 106 -12.20 -2.61 7.86
C ARG A 106 -12.43 -1.12 7.64
N GLU A 107 -11.50 -0.33 8.17
CA GLU A 107 -11.54 1.12 8.13
C GLU A 107 -10.11 1.65 8.02
N PHE A 108 -9.98 2.83 7.43
CA PHE A 108 -8.71 3.53 7.35
C PHE A 108 -8.89 4.91 7.95
N ASP A 109 -7.95 5.29 8.83
CA ASP A 109 -7.95 6.65 9.35
C ASP A 109 -7.82 7.69 8.22
N ARG A 110 -8.17 8.94 8.53
CA ARG A 110 -8.16 10.03 7.53
C ARG A 110 -6.75 10.28 6.97
N MET A 111 -5.73 10.19 7.80
CA MET A 111 -4.37 10.54 7.45
C MET A 111 -3.71 9.49 6.57
N LEU A 112 -3.93 8.20 6.84
CA LEU A 112 -3.51 7.09 5.98
C LEU A 112 -4.17 7.19 4.61
N ARG A 113 -5.47 7.51 4.56
CA ARG A 113 -6.18 7.76 3.28
C ARG A 113 -5.56 8.92 2.50
N ILE A 114 -5.19 10.01 3.18
CA ILE A 114 -4.49 11.13 2.55
C ILE A 114 -3.12 10.66 2.06
N ALA A 115 -2.30 10.02 2.90
CA ALA A 115 -0.96 9.58 2.55
C ALA A 115 -0.95 8.64 1.34
N ALA A 116 -1.86 7.65 1.30
CA ALA A 116 -2.02 6.74 0.17
C ALA A 116 -2.40 7.48 -1.12
N ARG A 117 -3.26 8.51 -1.04
CA ARG A 117 -3.65 9.34 -2.18
C ARG A 117 -2.55 10.29 -2.65
N GLU A 118 -1.75 10.80 -1.72
CA GLU A 118 -0.67 11.75 -2.00
C GLU A 118 0.62 11.08 -2.50
N ALA A 119 0.74 9.75 -2.36
CA ALA A 119 1.82 8.93 -2.90
C ALA A 119 1.82 8.94 -4.44
N SER A 120 2.30 10.05 -5.01
CA SER A 120 2.17 10.43 -6.42
C SER A 120 2.95 9.56 -7.43
N ALA A 121 3.75 8.61 -6.95
CA ALA A 121 4.59 7.73 -7.78
C ALA A 121 4.29 6.23 -7.59
N ASP A 122 3.57 5.85 -6.53
CA ASP A 122 3.40 4.45 -6.13
C ASP A 122 1.94 4.13 -5.88
N PRO A 123 1.38 3.07 -6.49
CA PRO A 123 0.00 2.72 -6.27
C PRO A 123 -0.11 1.98 -4.94
N ILE A 124 -0.05 2.75 -3.84
CA ILE A 124 -0.62 2.34 -2.57
C ILE A 124 -2.13 2.31 -2.79
N ARG A 125 -2.67 1.11 -2.89
CA ARG A 125 -4.12 0.88 -2.97
C ARG A 125 -4.65 0.50 -1.60
N LEU A 126 -5.82 1.05 -1.29
CA LEU A 126 -6.55 0.71 -0.07
C LEU A 126 -7.77 -0.10 -0.50
N ALA A 127 -8.01 -1.23 0.15
CA ALA A 127 -9.23 -2.00 0.00
C ALA A 127 -9.90 -2.15 1.36
N ARG A 128 -11.21 -1.89 1.37
CA ARG A 128 -12.04 -2.09 2.54
C ARG A 128 -12.65 -3.48 2.47
N TRP A 129 -12.56 -4.23 3.56
CA TRP A 129 -13.38 -5.43 3.72
C TRP A 129 -14.59 -5.16 4.61
N SER A 130 -15.70 -5.83 4.33
CA SER A 130 -16.95 -5.74 5.09
C SER A 130 -17.59 -7.12 5.24
N GLY A 131 -18.63 -7.25 6.07
CA GLY A 131 -19.24 -8.55 6.39
C GLY A 131 -18.57 -9.28 7.54
N ASP A 132 -18.83 -10.58 7.64
CA ASP A 132 -18.20 -11.48 8.61
C ASP A 132 -16.88 -12.06 8.07
N ALA A 133 -16.09 -12.69 8.94
CA ALA A 133 -14.79 -13.22 8.58
C ALA A 133 -14.85 -14.46 7.65
N GLU A 134 -15.99 -15.15 7.55
CA GLU A 134 -16.17 -16.32 6.70
C GLU A 134 -16.60 -15.92 5.28
N GLN A 135 -17.36 -14.83 5.17
CA GLN A 135 -17.88 -14.28 3.92
C GLN A 135 -17.60 -12.78 3.82
N PRO A 136 -16.33 -12.35 3.86
CA PRO A 136 -16.01 -10.95 3.72
C PRO A 136 -16.35 -10.50 2.29
N ASP A 137 -16.85 -9.30 2.12
CA ASP A 137 -16.82 -8.61 0.83
C ASP A 137 -15.60 -7.69 0.77
N LEU A 138 -15.06 -7.46 -0.42
CA LEU A 138 -13.84 -6.69 -0.60
C LEU A 138 -14.04 -5.63 -1.66
N GLU A 139 -13.94 -4.38 -1.23
CA GLU A 139 -14.16 -3.19 -2.04
C GLU A 139 -12.86 -2.41 -2.17
N LEU A 140 -12.43 -2.12 -3.39
CA LEU A 140 -11.31 -1.22 -3.60
C LEU A 140 -11.75 0.22 -3.32
N LEU A 141 -11.09 0.90 -2.40
CA LEU A 141 -11.28 2.33 -2.19
C LEU A 141 -10.51 3.03 -3.33
N GLU A 142 -11.26 3.58 -4.29
CA GLU A 142 -10.71 4.16 -5.52
C GLU A 142 -9.47 5.04 -5.23
N PRO A 143 -8.35 4.83 -5.94
CA PRO A 143 -7.41 5.91 -6.13
C PRO A 143 -8.04 6.84 -7.16
N LEU A 144 -8.70 7.92 -6.72
CA LEU A 144 -9.18 8.95 -7.63
C LEU A 144 -8.03 9.36 -8.57
N PRO A 145 -8.15 9.18 -9.89
CA PRO A 145 -7.09 9.55 -10.81
C PRO A 145 -6.83 11.03 -10.63
N ARG A 146 -5.59 11.37 -10.24
CA ARG A 146 -5.15 12.76 -10.31
C ARG A 146 -5.13 13.14 -11.77
N VAL A 147 -6.03 14.04 -12.15
CA VAL A 147 -5.76 14.95 -13.26
C VAL A 147 -4.45 15.63 -12.88
N ARG A 148 -3.33 15.25 -13.51
CA ARG A 148 -2.07 16.00 -13.44
C ARG A 148 -2.42 17.41 -13.90
N ARG A 149 -2.55 18.34 -12.96
CA ARG A 149 -2.55 19.76 -13.31
C ARG A 149 -1.18 19.99 -13.95
N PRO A 150 -1.08 20.43 -15.22
CA PRO A 150 0.21 20.74 -15.80
C PRO A 150 0.92 21.71 -14.87
N ALA A 151 2.16 21.37 -14.50
CA ALA A 151 2.98 22.25 -13.69
C ALA A 151 2.98 23.63 -14.37
N PRO A 152 2.68 24.73 -13.67
CA PRO A 152 2.88 26.05 -14.24
C PRO A 152 4.33 26.14 -14.70
N ALA A 153 4.54 26.62 -15.93
CA ALA A 153 5.88 26.76 -16.50
C ALA A 153 6.77 27.49 -15.48
N LEU A 154 7.86 26.84 -15.07
CA LEU A 154 8.79 27.45 -14.13
C LEU A 154 9.35 28.72 -14.79
N PRO A 155 9.24 29.90 -14.15
CA PRO A 155 10.03 31.05 -14.58
C PRO A 155 11.52 30.70 -14.44
N PRO A 156 12.40 31.27 -15.28
CA PRO A 156 13.84 31.03 -15.22
C PRO A 156 14.36 31.30 -13.81
N ALA A 157 15.11 30.35 -13.25
CA ALA A 157 15.58 30.38 -11.87
C ALA A 157 16.49 31.60 -11.63
N ALA A 158 16.03 32.53 -10.81
CA ALA A 158 16.90 33.54 -10.20
C ALA A 158 17.87 32.85 -9.21
N PRO A 159 19.09 33.38 -9.01
CA PRO A 159 20.05 32.82 -8.07
C PRO A 159 19.44 32.73 -6.67
N ARG A 160 19.40 31.51 -6.11
CA ARG A 160 18.84 31.22 -4.79
C ARG A 160 19.69 31.87 -3.70
N ALA A 161 19.18 32.94 -3.09
CA ALA A 161 19.58 33.30 -1.73
C ALA A 161 19.15 32.16 -0.79
N LEU A 162 19.99 31.82 0.20
CA LEU A 162 19.66 30.84 1.24
C LEU A 162 18.37 31.29 1.95
N ALA A 163 17.26 30.62 1.64
CA ALA A 163 15.96 30.96 2.19
C ALA A 163 15.94 30.59 3.69
N SER A 164 15.54 31.56 4.50
CA SER A 164 15.16 31.35 5.90
C SER A 164 14.15 30.21 6.01
N VAL A 165 14.24 29.45 7.10
CA VAL A 165 13.29 28.38 7.45
C VAL A 165 11.86 28.89 7.26
N PHE A 166 11.11 28.26 6.35
CA PHE A 166 9.72 28.57 6.09
C PHE A 166 8.92 28.26 7.37
N ARG A 167 8.40 29.29 8.03
CA ARG A 167 7.41 29.18 9.12
C ARG A 167 6.08 29.63 8.56
N THR A 168 5.04 28.82 8.72
CA THR A 168 3.72 29.03 8.12
C THR A 168 2.99 30.28 8.63
N GLY A 169 3.53 30.99 9.62
CA GLY A 169 2.97 32.25 10.14
C GLY A 169 1.62 32.09 10.86
N LEU A 170 1.00 30.91 10.80
CA LEU A 170 -0.26 30.60 11.46
C LEU A 170 -0.04 30.48 12.96
N THR A 171 -0.75 31.30 13.71
CA THR A 171 -0.83 31.25 15.17
C THR A 171 -2.14 30.59 15.58
N GLU A 172 -2.24 30.10 16.82
CA GLU A 172 -3.50 29.52 17.35
C GLU A 172 -4.68 30.49 17.24
N ALA A 173 -4.43 31.81 17.29
CA ALA A 173 -5.45 32.83 17.11
C ALA A 173 -6.09 32.83 15.72
N ASP A 174 -5.39 32.32 14.70
CA ASP A 174 -5.87 32.22 13.32
C ASP A 174 -6.76 30.99 13.09
N LEU A 175 -6.84 30.07 14.07
CA LEU A 175 -7.54 28.78 13.94
C LEU A 175 -8.90 28.73 14.67
N THR A 176 -9.25 29.78 15.42
CA THR A 176 -10.51 29.83 16.20
C THR A 176 -11.52 30.88 15.69
N GLY A 177 -11.39 31.33 14.44
CA GLY A 177 -12.32 32.24 13.77
C GLY A 177 -13.47 31.53 13.07
#